data_AF-A0A067KUM5-F1
#
_entry.id   AF-A0A067KUM5-F1
#
_cell.length_a   1.000
_cell.length_b   1.000
_cell.length_c   1.000
_cell.angle_alpha   90.00
_cell.angle_beta   90.00
_cell.angle_gamma   90.00
#
_symmetry.space_group_name_H-M   'P 1'
#
loop_
_entity.id
_entity.type
_entity.pdbx_description
1 polymer ?
#
loop_
_entity_poly.entity_id
_entity_poly.type
_entity_poly.pdbx_seq_one_letter_code
_entity_poly.pdbx_strand_id
1 'polypeptide(L)'
;MRTSCYRDSEYERLRWEAKGCEIPRFNGADMLGKPREKKVIIVGDSLNRNQWESLACLLYFAIPSSRADIDCLSGAYKVFKAKDYNCSVEFYWSPFLLELDEGKQANEVVPQRDNRSSAFSLEMALQDGKVS
;
A
#
# COMPACT_ATOMS: atom_id res chain seq x y z
N MET A 1 -15.81 21.12 23.11
CA MET A 1 -15.27 21.35 21.75
C MET A 1 -16.37 21.06 20.75
N ARG A 2 -16.80 22.06 19.97
CA ARG A 2 -17.81 21.89 18.91
C ARG A 2 -17.08 21.59 17.61
N THR A 3 -17.27 20.40 17.05
CA THR A 3 -16.97 20.12 15.64
C THR A 3 -18.12 20.66 14.78
N SER A 4 -17.85 21.63 13.91
CA SER A 4 -18.72 22.01 12.77
C SER A 4 -18.94 20.77 11.88
N CYS A 5 -20.14 20.28 11.50
CA CYS A 5 -21.35 20.86 10.90
C CYS A 5 -21.30 21.10 9.37
N TYR A 6 -21.07 20.03 8.60
CA TYR A 6 -21.82 19.67 7.37
C TYR A 6 -21.41 18.23 7.04
N ARG A 7 -22.32 17.26 7.23
CA ARG A 7 -22.09 15.87 6.84
C ARG A 7 -22.60 15.70 5.42
N ASP A 8 -21.80 16.12 4.46
CA ASP A 8 -21.94 15.57 3.12
C ASP A 8 -21.53 14.10 3.18
N SER A 9 -22.34 13.21 2.63
CA SER A 9 -22.00 11.79 2.44
C SER A 9 -22.36 11.34 1.02
N GLU A 10 -22.85 12.25 0.17
CA GLU A 10 -23.23 11.92 -1.19
C GLU A 10 -22.00 11.55 -2.03
N TYR A 11 -20.81 12.04 -1.64
CA TYR A 11 -19.56 11.62 -2.26
C TYR A 11 -19.29 10.11 -2.11
N GLU A 12 -19.80 9.44 -1.08
CA GLU A 12 -19.65 7.99 -0.87
C GLU A 12 -20.46 7.17 -1.89
N ARG A 13 -21.45 7.79 -2.54
CA ARG A 13 -22.28 7.17 -3.58
C ARG A 13 -21.71 7.33 -4.98
N LEU A 14 -20.66 8.13 -5.14
CA LEU A 14 -20.01 8.31 -6.43
C LEU A 14 -19.28 7.02 -6.83
N ARG A 15 -19.54 6.58 -8.07
CA ARG A 15 -18.86 5.45 -8.68
C ARG A 15 -18.29 5.88 -10.01
N TRP A 16 -17.01 5.57 -10.23
CA TRP A 16 -16.41 5.74 -11.55
C TRP A 16 -16.99 4.72 -12.53
N GLU A 17 -17.40 5.19 -13.72
CA GLU A 17 -17.96 4.37 -14.80
C GLU A 17 -17.03 4.41 -16.02
N ALA A 18 -16.58 3.23 -16.45
CA ALA A 18 -15.71 3.10 -17.61
C ALA A 18 -16.52 3.21 -18.90
N LYS A 19 -15.93 3.80 -19.95
CA LYS A 19 -16.52 3.78 -21.28
C LYS A 19 -16.18 2.47 -21.98
N GLY A 20 -17.20 1.72 -22.40
CA GLY A 20 -17.03 0.53 -23.24
C GLY A 20 -16.70 -0.78 -22.49
N CYS A 21 -16.78 -0.79 -21.16
CA CYS A 21 -16.73 -2.04 -20.38
C CYS A 21 -17.47 -1.90 -19.05
N GLU A 22 -17.90 -3.03 -18.50
CA GLU A 22 -18.48 -3.10 -17.16
C GLU A 22 -17.39 -3.44 -16.14
N ILE A 23 -17.21 -2.58 -15.14
CA ILE A 23 -16.31 -2.86 -14.03
C ILE A 23 -17.04 -3.81 -13.06
N PRO A 24 -16.48 -5.00 -12.78
CA PRO A 24 -17.11 -5.94 -11.87
C PRO A 24 -17.24 -5.33 -10.47
N ARG A 25 -18.27 -5.77 -9.73
CA ARG A 25 -18.39 -5.40 -8.32
C ARG A 25 -17.22 -5.98 -7.53
N PHE A 26 -16.81 -5.26 -6.49
CA PHE A 26 -15.74 -5.73 -5.61
C PHE A 26 -16.17 -7.02 -4.89
N ASN A 27 -15.33 -8.04 -4.99
CA ASN A 27 -15.45 -9.28 -4.24
C ASN A 27 -14.10 -9.55 -3.57
N GLY A 28 -14.06 -9.49 -2.24
CA GLY A 28 -12.82 -9.66 -1.50
C GLY A 28 -12.25 -11.08 -1.58
N ALA A 29 -13.09 -12.11 -1.74
CA ALA A 29 -12.62 -13.48 -1.92
C ALA A 29 -11.89 -13.64 -3.27
N ASP A 30 -12.44 -13.06 -4.33
CA ASP A 30 -11.79 -13.05 -5.66
C ASP A 30 -10.51 -12.19 -5.64
N MET A 31 -10.55 -11.07 -4.92
CA MET A 31 -9.39 -10.20 -4.76
C MET A 31 -8.25 -10.95 -4.08
N LEU A 32 -8.50 -11.59 -2.92
CA LEU A 32 -7.50 -12.34 -2.14
C LEU A 32 -7.13 -13.69 -2.75
N GLY A 33 -8.01 -14.28 -3.57
CA GLY A 33 -7.77 -15.54 -4.26
C GLY A 33 -6.68 -15.43 -5.33
N LYS A 34 -6.56 -14.28 -6.00
CA LYS A 34 -5.56 -14.03 -7.06
C LYS A 34 -4.11 -13.99 -6.53
N PRO A 35 -3.80 -13.23 -5.46
CA PRO A 35 -2.49 -13.21 -4.82
C PRO A 35 -2.36 -14.20 -3.64
N ARG A 36 -3.07 -15.34 -3.67
CA ARG A 36 -2.92 -16.37 -2.63
C ARG A 36 -1.46 -16.83 -2.52
N GLU A 37 -0.97 -17.01 -1.30
CA GLU A 37 0.43 -17.31 -0.97
C GLU A 37 1.44 -16.23 -1.42
N LYS A 38 0.98 -15.02 -1.74
CA LYS A 38 1.84 -13.92 -2.20
C LYS A 38 1.70 -12.69 -1.31
N LYS A 39 2.68 -11.81 -1.45
CA LYS A 39 2.69 -10.49 -0.85
C LYS A 39 2.47 -9.45 -1.94
N VAL A 40 1.57 -8.51 -1.69
CA VAL A 40 1.34 -7.34 -2.55
C VAL A 40 1.89 -6.13 -1.80
N ILE A 41 2.84 -5.42 -2.40
CA ILE A 41 3.47 -4.26 -1.75
C ILE A 41 3.10 -3.00 -2.53
N ILE A 42 2.60 -1.99 -1.81
CA ILE A 42 2.30 -0.65 -2.31
C ILE A 42 3.43 0.26 -1.82
N VAL A 43 4.21 0.81 -2.74
CA VAL A 43 5.34 1.68 -2.43
C VAL A 43 5.03 3.09 -2.93
N GLY A 44 5.26 4.10 -2.09
CA GLY A 44 5.10 5.48 -2.53
C GLY A 44 4.90 6.49 -1.41
N ASP A 45 4.07 7.48 -1.69
CA ASP A 45 3.83 8.64 -0.84
C ASP A 45 2.54 8.50 0.02
N SER A 46 2.00 9.63 0.47
CA SER A 46 0.78 9.68 1.26
C SER A 46 -0.47 9.22 0.50
N LEU A 47 -0.53 9.39 -0.82
CA LEU A 47 -1.65 8.90 -1.63
C LEU A 47 -1.61 7.38 -1.73
N ASN A 48 -0.43 6.80 -1.91
CA ASN A 48 -0.25 5.35 -1.89
C ASN A 48 -0.59 4.75 -0.52
N ARG A 49 -0.26 5.44 0.57
CA ARG A 49 -0.70 5.04 1.92
C ARG A 49 -2.22 5.05 2.03
N ASN A 50 -2.89 6.09 1.55
CA ASN A 50 -4.35 6.16 1.57
C ASN A 50 -4.99 5.05 0.72
N GLN A 51 -4.38 4.69 -0.42
CA GLN A 51 -4.82 3.55 -1.23
C GLN A 51 -4.70 2.24 -0.45
N TRP A 52 -3.58 2.02 0.24
CA TRP A 52 -3.39 0.85 1.09
C TRP A 52 -4.43 0.81 2.23
N GLU A 53 -4.68 1.92 2.92
CA GLU A 53 -5.66 1.99 4.03
C GLU A 53 -7.08 1.69 3.55
N SER A 54 -7.48 2.26 2.41
CA SER A 54 -8.77 1.99 1.78
C SER A 54 -8.92 0.51 1.41
N LEU A 55 -7.88 -0.07 0.80
CA LEU A 55 -7.88 -1.47 0.41
C LEU A 55 -7.91 -2.41 1.61
N ALA A 56 -7.11 -2.13 2.65
CA ALA A 56 -7.09 -2.89 3.88
C ALA A 56 -8.47 -2.91 4.56
N CYS A 57 -9.18 -1.77 4.57
CA CYS A 57 -10.56 -1.71 5.07
C CYS A 57 -11.50 -2.61 4.26
N LEU A 58 -11.48 -2.52 2.93
CA LEU A 58 -12.33 -3.36 2.06
C LEU A 58 -12.07 -4.86 2.29
N LEU A 59 -10.81 -5.25 2.46
CA LEU A 59 -10.43 -6.63 2.71
C LEU A 59 -10.80 -7.08 4.12
N TYR A 60 -10.62 -6.22 5.12
CA TYR A 60 -11.02 -6.50 6.50
C TYR A 60 -12.52 -6.80 6.61
N PHE A 61 -13.36 -6.05 5.89
CA PHE A 61 -14.80 -6.32 5.85
C PHE A 61 -15.20 -7.53 5.00
N ALA A 62 -14.32 -7.99 4.10
CA ALA A 62 -14.59 -9.13 3.23
C ALA A 62 -14.32 -10.49 3.90
N ILE A 63 -13.57 -10.53 5.00
CA ILE A 63 -13.23 -11.76 5.73
C ILE A 63 -13.61 -11.64 7.22
N PRO A 64 -13.76 -12.75 7.96
CA PRO A 64 -13.98 -12.68 9.39
C PRO A 64 -12.82 -11.96 10.10
N SER A 65 -13.12 -11.08 11.05
CA SER A 65 -12.13 -10.28 11.78
C SER A 65 -11.06 -11.14 12.48
N SER A 66 -11.40 -12.36 12.93
CA SER A 66 -10.45 -13.31 13.52
C SER A 66 -9.40 -13.84 12.53
N ARG A 67 -9.65 -13.68 11.23
CA ARG A 67 -8.79 -14.11 10.12
C ARG A 67 -8.05 -12.95 9.46
N ALA A 68 -8.33 -11.72 9.88
CA ALA A 68 -7.58 -10.54 9.47
C ALA A 68 -6.56 -10.16 10.55
N ASP A 69 -5.38 -9.73 10.12
CA ASP A 69 -4.38 -9.08 10.96
C ASP A 69 -4.01 -7.73 10.38
N ILE A 70 -3.83 -6.73 11.23
CA ILE A 70 -3.44 -5.38 10.81
C ILE A 70 -2.34 -4.89 11.73
N ASP A 71 -1.14 -4.80 11.17
CA ASP A 71 0.04 -4.29 11.86
C ASP A 71 0.41 -2.91 11.30
N CYS A 72 0.33 -1.90 12.14
CA CYS A 72 0.78 -0.54 11.85
C CYS A 72 2.13 -0.30 12.53
N LEU A 73 3.15 -1.09 12.14
CA LEU A 73 4.49 -1.10 12.75
C LEU A 73 5.11 0.29 12.81
N SER A 74 4.94 1.10 11.76
CA SER A 74 5.33 2.51 11.76
C SER A 74 4.52 3.34 10.77
N GLY A 75 4.71 4.67 10.77
CA GLY A 75 4.18 5.52 9.69
C GLY A 75 4.76 5.18 8.32
N ALA A 76 5.92 4.53 8.27
CA ALA A 76 6.65 4.17 7.06
C ALA A 76 6.35 2.75 6.55
N TYR A 77 5.83 1.86 7.41
CA TYR A 77 5.56 0.48 7.04
C TYR A 77 4.28 -0.06 7.70
N LYS A 78 3.37 -0.59 6.87
CA LYS A 78 2.06 -1.12 7.32
C LYS A 78 1.76 -2.46 6.65
N VAL A 79 1.09 -3.36 7.37
CA VAL A 79 0.80 -4.72 6.90
C VAL A 79 -0.65 -5.10 7.21
N PHE A 80 -1.35 -5.60 6.20
CA PHE A 80 -2.62 -6.29 6.34
C PHE A 80 -2.39 -7.76 5.97
N LYS A 81 -2.84 -8.70 6.79
CA LYS A 81 -2.67 -10.14 6.55
C LYS A 81 -4.01 -10.87 6.57
N ALA A 82 -4.32 -11.56 5.47
CA ALA A 82 -5.45 -12.47 5.38
C ALA A 82 -4.99 -13.91 5.65
N LYS A 83 -5.29 -14.41 6.85
CA LYS A 83 -4.78 -15.71 7.36
C LYS A 83 -5.22 -16.89 6.48
N ASP A 84 -6.48 -16.91 6.05
CA ASP A 84 -7.04 -18.01 5.24
C ASP A 84 -6.51 -18.06 3.79
N TYR A 85 -5.86 -16.98 3.35
CA TYR A 85 -5.30 -16.83 2.01
C TYR A 85 -3.76 -16.86 2.00
N ASN A 86 -3.14 -16.89 3.19
CA ASN A 86 -1.72 -16.65 3.40
C ASN A 86 -1.20 -15.49 2.52
N CYS A 87 -2.00 -14.42 2.44
CA CYS A 87 -1.73 -13.26 1.60
C CYS A 87 -1.51 -12.04 2.49
N SER A 88 -0.51 -11.23 2.19
CA SER A 88 -0.32 -9.92 2.81
C SER A 88 -0.41 -8.79 1.79
N VAL A 89 -0.95 -7.66 2.24
CA VAL A 89 -0.95 -6.39 1.51
C VAL A 89 -0.17 -5.41 2.38
N GLU A 90 0.94 -4.91 1.87
CA GLU A 90 1.94 -4.15 2.63
C GLU A 90 2.11 -2.76 2.01
N PHE A 91 2.45 -1.78 2.84
CA PHE A 91 2.77 -0.42 2.41
C PHE A 91 4.19 -0.05 2.84
N TYR A 92 4.98 0.53 1.94
CA TYR A 92 6.31 1.05 2.22
C TYR A 92 6.44 2.52 1.78
N TRP A 93 6.93 3.36 2.68
CA TRP A 93 7.13 4.79 2.41
C TRP A 93 8.38 5.04 1.58
N SER A 94 8.18 5.47 0.33
CA SER A 94 9.23 5.96 -0.55
C SER A 94 8.63 7.00 -1.50
N PRO A 95 8.48 8.26 -1.05
CA PRO A 95 7.72 9.27 -1.79
C PRO A 95 8.35 9.62 -3.14
N PHE A 96 9.66 9.39 -3.29
CA PHE A 96 10.39 9.66 -4.53
C PHE A 96 10.81 8.39 -5.27
N LEU A 97 10.58 7.19 -4.71
CA LEU A 97 11.05 5.91 -5.27
C LEU A 97 12.57 5.86 -5.53
N LEU A 98 13.32 6.76 -4.88
CA LEU A 98 14.76 6.89 -4.96
C LEU A 98 15.35 6.73 -3.56
N GLU A 99 16.52 6.12 -3.52
CA GLU A 99 17.39 6.14 -2.35
C GLU A 99 18.04 7.53 -2.28
N LEU A 100 17.79 8.27 -1.21
CA LEU A 100 18.47 9.54 -0.99
C LEU A 100 19.83 9.23 -0.37
N ASP A 101 20.89 9.40 -1.17
CA ASP A 101 22.27 9.36 -0.69
C ASP A 101 22.50 10.66 0.14
N GLU A 102 22.34 10.58 1.46
CA GLU A 102 22.52 11.72 2.38
C GLU A 102 23.98 12.25 2.45
N GLY A 103 24.87 11.78 1.56
CA GLY A 103 26.31 12.02 1.61
C GLY A 103 26.93 12.92 0.52
N LYS A 104 26.18 13.49 -0.44
CA LYS A 104 26.80 14.31 -1.52
C LYS A 104 26.22 15.72 -1.59
N GLN A 105 27.05 16.70 -1.26
CA GLN A 105 26.76 18.12 -1.44
C GLN A 105 26.32 18.37 -2.89
N ALA A 106 25.17 19.03 -3.02
CA ALA A 106 24.51 19.35 -4.27
C ALA A 106 25.41 20.26 -5.14
N ASN A 107 26.14 19.67 -6.09
CA ASN A 107 26.73 20.38 -7.22
C ASN A 107 27.02 19.42 -8.38
N GLU A 108 26.07 18.57 -8.78
CA GLU A 108 26.02 18.06 -10.16
C GLU A 108 24.70 17.33 -10.39
N VAL A 109 23.78 17.92 -11.16
CA VAL A 109 22.67 17.15 -11.75
C VAL A 109 23.23 16.50 -13.00
N VAL A 110 23.98 15.41 -12.83
CA VAL A 110 24.25 14.49 -13.93
C VAL A 110 22.98 13.64 -14.08
N PRO A 111 22.28 13.68 -15.23
CA PRO A 111 21.28 12.67 -15.51
C PRO A 111 22.04 11.37 -15.77
N GLN A 112 22.38 10.66 -14.69
CA GLN A 112 22.86 9.29 -14.73
C GLN A 112 21.74 8.47 -15.34
N ARG A 113 21.88 8.15 -16.63
CA ARG A 113 21.20 7.03 -17.26
C ARG A 113 21.80 5.78 -16.62
N ASP A 114 21.36 5.47 -15.41
CA ASP A 114 21.81 4.27 -14.75
C ASP A 114 21.08 3.09 -15.39
N ASN A 115 21.84 2.13 -15.92
CA ASN A 115 21.37 0.95 -16.66
C ASN A 115 20.71 -0.07 -15.69
N ARG A 116 20.00 0.43 -14.69
CA ARG A 116 19.70 -0.22 -13.43
C ARG A 116 18.35 0.24 -12.85
N SER A 117 17.30 -0.38 -13.36
CA SER A 117 16.29 -0.98 -12.46
C SER A 117 16.91 -1.90 -11.39
N SER A 118 18.21 -2.22 -11.49
CA SER A 118 19.03 -3.06 -10.61
C SER A 118 19.17 -2.60 -9.15
N ALA A 119 18.54 -1.49 -8.74
CA ALA A 119 18.45 -1.04 -7.35
C ALA A 119 17.00 -1.02 -6.80
N PHE A 120 16.03 -1.63 -7.49
CA PHE A 120 14.75 -2.01 -6.86
C PHE A 120 14.95 -3.01 -5.69
N SER A 121 16.19 -3.45 -5.43
CA SER A 121 16.54 -4.83 -5.07
C SER A 121 17.51 -5.00 -3.89
N LEU A 122 18.12 -3.97 -3.30
CA LEU A 122 19.11 -4.19 -2.22
C LEU A 122 18.58 -3.96 -0.80
N GLU A 123 17.55 -3.13 -0.57
CA GLU A 123 17.05 -2.82 0.79
C GLU A 123 15.68 -3.41 1.19
N MET A 124 15.02 -4.20 0.33
CA MET A 124 14.17 -5.26 0.89
C MET A 124 15.01 -6.25 1.76
N ALA A 125 16.34 -6.21 1.67
CA ALA A 125 17.23 -7.26 2.18
C ALA A 125 17.83 -7.08 3.59
N LEU A 126 17.51 -6.05 4.41
CA LEU A 126 18.15 -5.90 5.75
C LEU A 126 17.28 -5.52 6.97
N GLN A 127 15.98 -5.27 6.86
CA GLN A 127 15.11 -4.99 8.04
C GLN A 127 14.08 -6.09 8.37
N ASP A 128 14.42 -7.36 8.11
CA ASP A 128 14.08 -8.43 9.06
C ASP A 128 14.85 -8.17 10.36
N GLY A 129 14.33 -7.19 11.12
CA GLY A 129 14.82 -6.78 12.43
C GLY A 129 14.65 -7.91 13.43
N LYS A 130 15.71 -8.69 13.55
CA LYS A 130 16.01 -9.57 14.68
C LYS A 130 16.04 -8.75 15.97
N VAL A 131 14.92 -8.66 16.69
CA VAL A 131 14.78 -8.28 18.12
C VAL A 131 13.46 -8.91 18.60
N SER A 132 13.36 -9.88 19.53
CA SER A 132 14.28 -10.52 20.47
C SER A 132 14.04 -12.03 20.52
#